data_AF-A0AB36BGA5-F1
#
_entry.id   AF-A0AB36BGA5-F1
#
_cell.length_a   1.000
_cell.length_b   1.000
_cell.length_c   1.000
_cell.angle_alpha   90.00
_cell.angle_beta   90.00
_cell.angle_gamma   90.00
#
_symmetry.space_group_name_H-M   'P 1'
#
loop_
_entity.id
_entity.type
_entity.pdbx_description
1 polymer ?
#
loop_
_entity_poly.entity_id
_entity_poly.type
_entity_poly.pdbx_seq_one_letter_code
_entity_poly.pdbx_strand_id
1 'polypeptide(L)'
;MKREFLRGLGVEEDAIQKIIDEHHDGLQSYKEKADKVDSLKEQLETANEEIKTRDSQIEELKNKAGDNEELNNKLEEMQQENANYKQKVQDVQLNKAIEVALAKENAVKPEHAIKLIDTDNLEVDEDGNVKGLDEYMSNFKEENSYLFEQPKATGNSPVDGTNPTGNDGITQEQFNKMTYSQKVELKNSDPDKFYQLTE
;
A
#
# COMPACT_ATOMS: atom_id res chain seq x y z
N MET A 1 8.65 -9.22 17.86
CA MET A 1 7.64 -9.47 18.93
C MET A 1 8.28 -10.20 20.11
N LYS A 2 7.89 -9.93 21.36
CA LYS A 2 8.40 -10.67 22.55
C LYS A 2 7.35 -11.68 23.03
N ARG A 3 7.76 -12.92 23.33
CA ARG A 3 6.88 -13.97 23.88
C ARG A 3 6.13 -13.52 25.13
N GLU A 4 6.87 -12.93 26.09
CA GLU A 4 6.30 -12.46 27.36
C GLU A 4 5.24 -11.37 27.18
N PHE A 5 5.37 -10.54 26.12
CA PHE A 5 4.36 -9.56 25.78
C PHE A 5 3.06 -10.23 25.31
N LEU A 6 3.16 -11.26 24.45
CA LEU A 6 1.99 -12.00 23.97
C LEU A 6 1.34 -12.84 25.07
N ARG A 7 2.13 -13.44 25.97
CA ARG A 7 1.62 -14.10 27.19
C ARG A 7 0.88 -13.14 28.09
N GLY A 8 1.43 -11.94 28.29
CA GLY A 8 0.79 -10.88 29.08
C GLY A 8 -0.55 -10.39 28.48
N LEU A 9 -0.78 -10.60 27.19
CA LEU A 9 -2.05 -10.33 26.50
C LEU A 9 -3.04 -11.52 26.53
N GLY A 10 -2.67 -12.64 27.16
CA GLY A 10 -3.51 -13.82 27.27
C GLY A 10 -3.60 -14.67 26.00
N VAL A 11 -2.63 -14.57 25.09
CA VAL A 11 -2.56 -15.41 23.89
C VAL A 11 -2.12 -16.83 24.27
N GLU A 12 -2.77 -17.86 23.72
CA GLU A 12 -2.39 -19.26 23.96
C GLU A 12 -1.00 -19.60 23.38
N GLU A 13 -0.26 -20.47 24.07
CA GLU A 13 1.15 -20.75 23.79
C GLU A 13 1.39 -21.32 22.37
N ASP A 14 0.42 -22.04 21.82
CA ASP A 14 0.45 -22.58 20.46
C ASP A 14 0.27 -21.49 19.38
N ALA A 15 -0.55 -20.47 19.65
CA ALA A 15 -0.72 -19.29 18.82
C ALA A 15 0.48 -18.33 18.91
N ILE A 16 1.13 -18.24 20.08
CA ILE A 16 2.32 -17.41 20.29
C ILE A 16 3.45 -17.77 19.33
N GLN A 17 3.69 -19.07 19.11
CA GLN A 17 4.74 -19.53 18.19
C GLN A 17 4.46 -19.06 16.76
N LYS A 18 3.24 -19.27 16.25
CA LYS A 18 2.82 -18.84 14.90
C LYS A 18 2.94 -17.34 14.71
N ILE A 19 2.54 -16.53 15.70
CA ILE A 19 2.64 -15.06 15.64
C ILE A 19 4.10 -14.60 15.58
N ILE A 20 4.98 -15.26 16.33
CA ILE A 20 6.41 -14.91 16.33
C ILE A 20 7.07 -15.28 15.02
N ASP A 21 6.74 -16.45 14.47
CA ASP A 21 7.29 -16.90 13.19
C ASP A 21 6.82 -15.96 12.06
N GLU A 22 5.53 -15.65 11.96
CA GLU A 22 4.99 -14.68 10.99
C GLU A 22 5.62 -13.28 11.16
N HIS A 23 5.79 -12.82 12.40
CA HIS A 23 6.47 -11.55 12.65
C HIS A 23 7.96 -11.60 12.25
N HIS A 24 8.64 -12.73 12.47
CA HIS A 24 10.04 -12.89 12.09
C HIS A 24 10.19 -12.87 10.57
N ASP A 25 9.36 -13.63 9.86
CA ASP A 25 9.33 -13.70 8.40
C ASP A 25 9.00 -12.32 7.79
N GLY A 26 8.00 -11.63 8.36
CA GLY A 26 7.68 -10.26 7.98
C GLY A 26 8.86 -9.31 8.19
N LEU A 27 9.49 -9.33 9.37
CA LEU A 27 10.65 -8.48 9.68
C LEU A 27 11.83 -8.75 8.76
N GLN A 28 12.08 -10.02 8.43
CA GLN A 28 13.13 -10.39 7.49
C GLN A 28 12.84 -9.85 6.09
N SER A 29 11.60 -9.98 5.60
CA SER A 29 11.19 -9.37 4.33
C SER A 29 11.37 -7.85 4.32
N TYR A 30 11.01 -7.16 5.41
CA TYR A 30 11.22 -5.72 5.53
C TYR A 30 12.71 -5.35 5.55
N LYS A 31 13.54 -6.13 6.25
CA LYS A 31 14.98 -5.91 6.29
C LYS A 31 15.61 -6.06 4.91
N GLU A 32 15.29 -7.13 4.19
CA GLU A 32 15.79 -7.35 2.82
C GLU A 32 15.38 -6.21 1.87
N LYS A 33 14.17 -5.68 2.02
CA LYS A 33 13.72 -4.49 1.28
C LYS A 33 14.49 -3.24 1.66
N ALA A 34 14.74 -3.02 2.95
CA ALA A 34 15.53 -1.88 3.42
C ALA A 34 16.97 -1.94 2.91
N ASP A 35 17.64 -3.09 3.05
CA ASP A 35 19.00 -3.31 2.55
C ASP A 35 19.09 -3.06 1.04
N LYS A 36 18.06 -3.48 0.28
CA LYS A 36 17.96 -3.22 -1.16
C LYS A 36 17.79 -1.73 -1.49
N VAL A 37 17.00 -0.99 -0.71
CA VAL A 37 16.84 0.46 -0.88
C VAL A 37 18.15 1.19 -0.62
N ASP A 38 18.85 0.83 0.45
CA ASP A 38 20.13 1.45 0.79
C ASP A 38 21.20 1.16 -0.28
N SER A 39 21.26 -0.09 -0.77
CA SER A 39 22.16 -0.43 -1.88
C SER A 39 21.84 0.32 -3.17
N LEU A 40 20.56 0.53 -3.50
CA LEU A 40 20.17 1.31 -4.68
C LEU A 40 20.50 2.79 -4.53
N LYS A 41 20.40 3.35 -3.31
CA LYS A 41 20.82 4.72 -3.03
C LYS A 41 22.33 4.89 -3.22
N GLU A 42 23.13 3.98 -2.67
CA GLU A 42 24.59 3.98 -2.82
C GLU A 42 25.02 3.87 -4.30
N GLN A 43 24.33 3.03 -5.08
CA GLN A 43 24.57 2.91 -6.53
C GLN A 43 24.26 4.22 -7.28
N LEU A 44 23.19 4.92 -6.89
CA LEU A 44 22.84 6.21 -7.49
C LEU A 44 23.84 7.31 -7.13
N GLU A 45 24.31 7.35 -5.88
CA GLU A 45 25.36 8.26 -5.42
C GLU A 45 26.66 8.01 -6.19
N THR A 46 27.11 6.75 -6.25
CA THR A 46 28.29 6.34 -7.01
C THR A 46 28.18 6.73 -8.48
N ALA A 47 27.02 6.49 -9.12
CA ALA A 47 26.81 6.88 -10.51
C ALA A 47 26.92 8.41 -10.72
N ASN A 48 26.40 9.20 -9.78
CA ASN A 48 26.51 10.66 -9.83
C ASN A 48 27.96 11.14 -9.65
N GLU A 49 28.72 10.52 -8.75
CA GLU A 49 30.15 10.84 -8.57
C GLU A 49 30.99 10.47 -9.80
N GLU A 50 30.71 9.32 -10.43
CA GLU A 50 31.37 8.93 -11.68
C GLU A 50 31.09 9.91 -12.81
N ILE A 51 29.83 10.38 -12.95
CA ILE A 51 29.46 11.39 -13.95
C ILE A 51 30.26 12.68 -13.73
N LYS A 52 30.32 13.17 -12.48
CA LYS A 52 31.09 14.38 -12.13
C LYS A 52 32.59 14.21 -12.42
N THR A 53 33.13 13.02 -12.14
CA THR A 53 34.53 12.67 -12.41
C THR A 53 34.81 12.68 -13.92
N ARG A 54 33.94 12.07 -14.72
CA ARG A 54 34.06 12.04 -16.18
C ARG A 54 33.96 13.43 -16.79
N ASP A 55 33.04 14.27 -16.31
CA ASP A 55 32.93 15.68 -16.74
C ASP A 55 34.25 16.42 -16.50
N SER A 56 34.82 16.28 -15.31
CA SER A 56 36.10 16.90 -14.96
C SER A 56 37.25 16.41 -15.85
N GLN A 57 37.30 15.11 -16.13
CA GLN A 57 38.30 14.52 -17.01
C GLN A 57 38.16 14.99 -18.47
N ILE A 58 36.93 15.11 -18.97
CA ILE A 58 36.65 15.61 -20.32
C ILE A 58 37.12 17.06 -20.45
N GLU A 59 36.82 17.91 -19.47
CA GLU A 59 37.28 19.31 -19.46
C GLU A 59 38.82 19.41 -19.38
N GLU A 60 39.46 18.59 -18.56
CA GLU A 60 40.93 18.52 -18.54
C GLU A 60 41.53 18.08 -19.88
N LEU A 61 40.93 17.09 -20.54
CA LEU A 61 41.38 16.60 -21.83
C LEU A 61 41.15 17.65 -22.93
N LYS A 62 40.04 18.38 -22.88
CA LYS A 62 39.72 19.48 -23.80
C LYS A 62 40.77 20.58 -23.73
N ASN A 63 41.19 20.95 -22.52
CA ASN A 63 42.27 21.91 -22.31
C ASN A 63 43.64 21.42 -22.82
N LYS A 64 43.85 20.09 -22.91
CA LYS A 64 45.09 19.48 -23.40
C LYS A 64 45.08 19.17 -24.90
N ALA A 65 43.91 19.03 -25.52
CA ALA A 65 43.76 18.61 -26.91
C ALA A 65 44.27 19.65 -27.92
N GLY A 66 44.31 20.92 -27.55
CA GLY A 66 44.72 22.01 -28.44
C GLY A 66 43.85 22.07 -29.70
N ASP A 67 44.49 22.29 -30.86
CA ASP A 67 43.79 22.43 -32.16
C ASP A 67 43.56 21.07 -32.88
N ASN A 68 43.72 19.94 -32.19
CA ASN A 68 43.48 18.64 -32.81
C ASN A 68 41.97 18.40 -32.98
N GLU A 69 41.47 18.62 -34.19
CA GLU A 69 40.06 18.52 -34.56
C GLU A 69 39.46 17.13 -34.26
N GLU A 70 40.19 16.04 -34.52
CA GLU A 70 39.70 14.67 -34.26
C GLU A 70 39.52 14.43 -32.75
N LEU A 71 40.49 14.88 -31.93
CA LEU A 71 40.39 14.77 -30.47
C LEU A 71 39.28 15.65 -29.91
N ASN A 72 39.12 16.87 -30.40
CA ASN A 72 38.07 17.78 -29.97
C ASN A 72 36.68 17.22 -30.29
N ASN A 73 36.48 16.68 -31.50
CA ASN A 73 35.23 16.01 -31.87
C ASN A 73 34.94 14.82 -30.95
N LYS A 74 35.96 14.01 -30.61
CA LYS A 74 35.80 12.88 -29.68
C LYS A 74 35.40 13.33 -28.27
N LEU A 75 35.94 14.45 -27.80
CA LEU A 75 35.62 15.00 -26.49
C LEU A 75 34.20 15.59 -26.45
N GLU A 76 33.73 16.19 -27.54
CA GLU A 76 32.34 16.61 -27.66
C GLU A 76 31.37 15.41 -27.67
N GLU A 77 31.69 14.33 -28.39
CA GLU A 77 30.93 13.07 -28.33
C GLU A 77 30.85 12.55 -26.89
N MET A 78 31.98 12.51 -26.18
CA MET A 78 32.04 12.05 -24.78
C MET A 78 31.24 12.97 -23.85
N GLN A 79 31.30 14.29 -24.06
CA GLN A 79 30.54 15.27 -23.28
C GLN A 79 29.03 15.07 -23.47
N GLN A 80 28.60 14.84 -24.72
CA GLN A 80 27.21 14.53 -25.03
C GLN A 80 26.76 13.18 -24.44
N GLU A 81 27.61 12.16 -24.50
CA GLU A 81 27.32 10.86 -23.89
C GLU A 81 27.18 10.99 -22.36
N ASN A 82 28.07 11.73 -21.70
CA ASN A 82 28.01 11.94 -20.25
C ASN A 82 26.76 12.74 -19.84
N ALA A 83 26.38 13.76 -20.63
CA ALA A 83 25.12 14.48 -20.44
C ALA A 83 23.89 13.56 -20.58
N ASN A 84 23.89 12.66 -21.56
CA ASN A 84 22.83 11.66 -21.71
C ASN A 84 22.76 10.68 -20.53
N TYR A 85 23.91 10.25 -19.99
CA TYR A 85 23.93 9.42 -18.77
C TYR A 85 23.39 10.17 -17.56
N LYS A 86 23.78 11.44 -17.39
CA LYS A 86 23.26 12.30 -16.33
C LYS A 86 21.74 12.40 -16.38
N GLN A 87 21.17 12.65 -17.56
CA GLN A 87 19.72 12.69 -17.73
C GLN A 87 19.07 11.36 -17.32
N LYS A 88 19.60 10.22 -17.76
CA LYS A 88 19.05 8.90 -17.39
C LYS A 88 19.07 8.64 -15.89
N VAL A 89 20.14 9.05 -15.20
CA VAL A 89 20.24 8.91 -13.74
C VAL A 89 19.19 9.78 -13.06
N GLN A 90 19.02 11.03 -13.51
CA GLN A 90 17.98 11.92 -13.00
C GLN A 90 16.57 11.37 -13.26
N ASP A 91 16.29 10.84 -14.45
CA ASP A 91 15.01 10.22 -14.78
C ASP A 91 14.72 9.02 -13.87
N VAL A 92 15.73 8.18 -13.57
CA VAL A 92 15.58 7.05 -12.65
C VAL A 92 15.27 7.54 -11.23
N GLN A 93 16.01 8.55 -10.75
CA GLN A 93 15.80 9.14 -9.43
C GLN A 93 14.39 9.73 -9.30
N LEU A 94 13.99 10.54 -10.28
CA LEU A 94 12.67 11.16 -10.34
C LEU A 94 11.56 10.10 -10.33
N ASN A 95 11.64 9.11 -11.22
CA ASN A 95 10.64 8.06 -11.30
C ASN A 95 10.53 7.27 -10.00
N LYS A 96 11.65 6.97 -9.33
CA LYS A 96 11.64 6.28 -8.04
C LYS A 96 11.09 7.12 -6.90
N ALA A 97 11.42 8.41 -6.85
CA ALA A 97 10.82 9.32 -5.89
C ALA A 97 9.30 9.39 -6.05
N ILE A 98 8.82 9.48 -7.30
CA ILE A 98 7.39 9.47 -7.61
C ILE A 98 6.72 8.15 -7.23
N GLU A 99 7.31 7.00 -7.59
CA GLU A 99 6.78 5.68 -7.19
C GLU A 99 6.63 5.56 -5.67
N VAL A 100 7.64 6.04 -4.92
CA VAL A 100 7.62 6.03 -3.45
C VAL A 100 6.53 6.98 -2.91
N ALA A 101 6.39 8.18 -3.48
CA ALA A 101 5.35 9.13 -3.10
C ALA A 101 3.94 8.56 -3.37
N LEU A 102 3.73 7.93 -4.53
CA LEU A 102 2.49 7.23 -4.86
C LEU A 102 2.18 6.10 -3.87
N ALA A 103 3.18 5.29 -3.51
CA ALA A 103 3.01 4.22 -2.54
C ALA A 103 2.68 4.75 -1.14
N LYS A 104 3.35 5.83 -0.70
CA LYS A 104 3.07 6.53 0.57
C LYS A 104 1.62 7.01 0.64
N GLU A 105 1.07 7.45 -0.49
CA GLU A 105 -0.31 7.91 -0.60
C GLU A 105 -1.35 6.81 -0.79
N ASN A 106 -0.93 5.53 -0.78
CA ASN A 106 -1.73 4.33 -1.02
C ASN A 106 -2.35 4.29 -2.43
N ALA A 107 -1.57 4.61 -3.46
CA ALA A 107 -1.97 4.34 -4.84
C ALA A 107 -2.18 2.83 -5.06
N VAL A 108 -3.25 2.45 -5.75
CA VAL A 108 -3.62 1.03 -5.97
C VAL A 108 -2.61 0.28 -6.84
N LYS A 109 -2.03 0.98 -7.84
CA LYS A 109 -0.97 0.49 -8.72
C LYS A 109 0.03 1.62 -9.02
N PRO A 110 0.96 1.91 -8.10
CA PRO A 110 1.94 3.00 -8.26
C PRO A 110 2.70 2.93 -9.60
N GLU A 111 3.05 1.72 -10.04
CA GLU A 111 3.77 1.44 -11.30
C GLU A 111 2.98 1.78 -12.57
N HIS A 112 1.69 2.05 -12.44
CA HIS A 112 0.84 2.51 -13.54
C HIS A 112 0.41 3.96 -13.35
N ALA A 113 0.13 4.37 -12.12
CA ALA A 113 -0.24 5.74 -11.79
C ALA A 113 0.87 6.74 -12.18
N ILE A 114 2.14 6.34 -12.11
CA ILE A 114 3.27 7.17 -12.56
C ILE A 114 3.16 7.64 -14.01
N LYS A 115 2.48 6.88 -14.90
CA LYS A 115 2.33 7.25 -16.32
C LYS A 115 1.40 8.43 -16.54
N LEU A 116 0.65 8.84 -15.51
CA LEU A 116 -0.26 9.98 -15.54
C LEU A 116 0.37 11.23 -14.92
N ILE A 117 1.59 11.11 -14.38
CA ILE A 117 2.30 12.21 -13.75
C ILE A 117 3.11 12.95 -14.81
N ASP A 118 2.90 14.27 -14.83
CA ASP A 118 3.72 15.20 -15.59
C ASP A 118 5.02 15.47 -14.83
N THR A 119 6.13 15.02 -15.41
CA THR A 119 7.48 15.15 -14.86
C THR A 119 8.18 16.43 -15.28
N ASP A 120 7.64 17.20 -16.23
CA ASP A 120 8.36 18.30 -16.88
C ASP A 120 8.72 19.44 -15.91
N ASN A 121 7.94 19.59 -14.83
CA ASN A 121 8.15 20.62 -13.81
C ASN A 121 8.78 20.08 -12.50
N LEU A 122 9.17 18.80 -12.47
CA LEU A 122 9.76 18.16 -11.29
C LEU A 122 11.28 18.11 -11.42
N GLU A 123 11.97 18.89 -10.60
CA GLU A 123 13.42 18.98 -10.61
C GLU A 123 14.06 18.09 -9.54
N VAL A 124 15.05 17.30 -9.96
CA VAL A 124 15.92 16.54 -9.06
C VAL A 124 17.09 17.43 -8.62
N ASP A 125 17.28 17.58 -7.31
CA ASP A 125 18.41 18.31 -6.73
C ASP A 125 19.71 17.49 -6.70
N GLU A 126 20.80 18.09 -6.23
CA GLU A 126 22.11 17.44 -6.17
C GLU A 126 22.18 16.26 -5.20
N ASP A 127 21.26 16.22 -4.23
CA ASP A 127 21.13 15.17 -3.23
C ASP A 127 20.16 14.05 -3.70
N GLY A 128 19.60 14.18 -4.91
CA GLY A 128 18.67 13.22 -5.49
C GLY A 128 17.23 13.35 -4.99
N ASN A 129 16.86 14.45 -4.33
CA ASN A 129 15.48 14.74 -3.93
C ASN A 129 14.74 15.51 -5.02
N VAL A 130 13.43 15.33 -5.09
CA VAL A 130 12.57 16.02 -6.06
C VAL A 130 11.90 17.21 -5.41
N LYS A 131 12.21 18.43 -5.88
CA LYS A 131 11.61 19.66 -5.34
C LYS A 131 10.12 19.72 -5.66
N GLY A 132 9.32 20.10 -4.65
CA GLY A 132 7.87 20.29 -4.82
C GLY A 132 7.06 19.00 -5.01
N LEU A 133 7.68 17.82 -4.91
CA LEU A 133 7.01 16.54 -5.14
C LEU A 133 5.83 16.30 -4.19
N ASP A 134 5.97 16.65 -2.91
CA ASP A 134 4.89 16.44 -1.93
C ASP A 134 3.64 17.30 -2.26
N GLU A 135 3.85 18.55 -2.65
CA GLU A 135 2.76 19.45 -3.06
C GLU A 135 2.11 18.97 -4.35
N TYR A 136 2.93 18.60 -5.35
CA TYR A 136 2.45 18.01 -6.60
C TYR A 136 1.61 16.76 -6.35
N MET A 137 2.10 15.84 -5.51
CA MET A 137 1.41 14.58 -5.22
C MET A 137 0.08 14.81 -4.49
N SER A 138 0.01 15.82 -3.62
CA SER A 138 -1.23 16.20 -2.94
C SER A 138 -2.30 16.64 -3.95
N ASN A 139 -1.96 17.55 -4.85
CA ASN A 139 -2.87 18.01 -5.91
C ASN A 139 -3.26 16.88 -6.86
N PHE A 140 -2.28 16.06 -7.27
CA PHE A 140 -2.51 14.91 -8.14
C PHE A 140 -3.49 13.92 -7.52
N LYS A 141 -3.41 13.68 -6.21
CA LYS A 141 -4.33 12.81 -5.46
C LYS A 141 -5.75 13.36 -5.39
N GLU A 142 -5.90 14.67 -5.21
CA GLU A 142 -7.22 15.31 -5.23
C GLU A 142 -7.90 15.15 -6.60
N GLU A 143 -7.17 15.40 -7.69
CA GLU A 143 -7.68 15.29 -9.05
C GLU A 143 -7.92 13.83 -9.48
N ASN A 144 -7.08 12.90 -9.00
CA ASN A 144 -7.07 11.51 -9.43
C ASN A 144 -7.38 10.53 -8.31
N SER A 145 -8.28 10.89 -7.39
CA SER A 145 -8.66 10.08 -6.22
C SER A 145 -9.00 8.62 -6.53
N TYR A 146 -9.53 8.32 -7.71
CA TYR A 146 -9.84 6.97 -8.20
C TYR A 146 -8.61 6.05 -8.38
N LEU A 147 -7.40 6.61 -8.45
CA LEU A 147 -6.13 5.86 -8.50
C LEU A 147 -5.65 5.40 -7.11
N PHE A 148 -6.26 5.91 -6.05
CA PHE A 148 -5.86 5.70 -4.66
C PHE A 148 -6.87 4.86 -3.92
N GLU A 149 -6.40 4.13 -2.91
CA GLU A 149 -7.27 3.35 -2.04
C GLU A 149 -8.28 4.26 -1.36
N GLN A 150 -9.56 3.98 -1.63
CA GLN A 150 -10.67 4.65 -0.98
C GLN A 150 -10.94 3.99 0.38
N PRO A 151 -11.37 4.76 1.39
CA PRO A 151 -11.80 4.18 2.66
C PRO A 151 -12.86 3.11 2.39
N LYS A 152 -12.62 1.89 2.85
CA LYS A 152 -13.58 0.80 2.73
C LYS A 152 -14.88 1.24 3.39
N ALA A 153 -15.99 1.15 2.65
CA ALA A 153 -17.30 1.36 3.24
C ALA A 153 -17.47 0.37 4.40
N THR A 154 -17.57 0.89 5.62
CA THR A 154 -17.97 0.09 6.78
C THR A 154 -19.46 -0.17 6.65
N GLY A 155 -19.80 -1.29 6.01
CA GLY A 155 -21.17 -1.80 6.07
C GLY A 155 -21.48 -2.27 7.48
N ASN A 156 -22.72 -2.10 7.93
CA ASN A 156 -23.20 -2.88 9.07
C ASN A 156 -23.15 -4.35 8.65
N SER A 157 -22.55 -5.21 9.49
CA SER A 157 -22.73 -6.65 9.34
C SER A 157 -24.23 -6.93 9.24
N PRO A 158 -24.69 -7.80 8.32
CA PRO A 158 -26.06 -8.29 8.36
C PRO A 158 -26.33 -8.74 9.80
N VAL A 159 -27.39 -8.19 10.40
CA VAL A 159 -27.91 -8.78 11.64
C VAL A 159 -28.18 -10.23 11.27
N ASP A 160 -27.60 -11.18 12.01
CA ASP A 160 -27.83 -12.60 11.78
C ASP A 160 -29.31 -12.77 11.54
N GLY A 161 -29.65 -13.24 10.34
CA GLY A 161 -31.04 -13.39 9.95
C GLY A 161 -31.65 -14.36 10.94
N THR A 162 -32.35 -13.83 11.93
CA THR A 162 -33.34 -14.62 12.61
C THR A 162 -34.34 -14.94 11.51
N ASN A 163 -34.29 -16.19 11.05
CA ASN A 163 -35.41 -16.78 10.36
C ASN A 163 -36.62 -16.38 11.21
N PRO A 164 -37.65 -15.70 10.67
CA PRO A 164 -38.84 -15.44 11.46
C PRO A 164 -39.49 -16.80 11.71
N THR A 165 -38.98 -17.52 12.69
CA THR A 165 -39.72 -18.55 13.38
C THR A 165 -40.80 -17.76 14.08
N GLY A 166 -41.97 -17.67 13.46
CA GLY A 166 -43.21 -17.24 14.08
C GLY A 166 -43.57 -18.17 15.23
N ASN A 167 -42.73 -18.19 16.26
CA ASN A 167 -42.82 -19.10 17.38
C ASN A 167 -42.37 -18.40 18.67
N ASP A 168 -42.81 -17.17 18.84
CA ASP A 168 -43.04 -16.57 20.17
C ASP A 168 -44.34 -17.10 20.81
N GLY A 169 -44.69 -18.36 20.56
CA GLY A 169 -45.96 -18.93 20.97
C GLY A 169 -45.86 -20.41 21.25
N ILE A 170 -46.27 -20.77 22.47
CA ILE A 170 -46.64 -22.10 23.00
C ILE A 170 -46.36 -23.26 22.03
N THR A 171 -45.44 -24.14 22.41
CA THR A 171 -45.16 -25.37 21.65
C THR A 171 -46.33 -26.36 21.71
N GLN A 172 -46.42 -27.30 20.75
CA GLN A 172 -47.46 -28.34 20.75
C GLN A 172 -47.42 -29.21 22.02
N GLU A 173 -46.23 -29.45 22.56
CA GLU A 173 -46.07 -30.18 23.83
C GLU A 173 -46.60 -29.36 25.03
N GLN A 174 -46.36 -28.05 25.05
CA GLN A 174 -46.92 -27.15 26.06
C GLN A 174 -48.45 -27.08 25.93
N PHE A 175 -48.97 -26.97 24.70
CA PHE A 175 -50.41 -26.98 24.42
C PHE A 175 -51.08 -28.28 24.90
N ASN A 176 -50.47 -29.44 24.67
CA ASN A 176 -51.02 -30.72 25.13
C ASN A 176 -51.06 -30.84 26.66
N LYS A 177 -50.16 -30.14 27.37
CA LYS A 177 -50.13 -30.08 28.83
C LYS A 177 -51.06 -29.00 29.42
N MET A 178 -51.62 -28.10 28.61
CA MET A 178 -52.57 -27.09 29.09
C MET A 178 -53.88 -27.72 29.54
N THR A 179 -54.43 -27.20 30.63
CA THR A 179 -55.79 -27.52 31.08
C THR A 179 -56.81 -27.04 30.07
N TYR A 180 -58.02 -27.61 30.12
CA TYR A 180 -59.12 -27.19 29.25
C TYR A 180 -59.41 -25.68 29.34
N SER A 181 -59.38 -25.13 30.56
CA SER A 181 -59.59 -23.69 30.79
C SER A 181 -58.54 -22.82 30.10
N GLN A 182 -57.26 -23.21 30.17
CA GLN A 182 -56.15 -22.50 29.51
C GLN A 182 -56.23 -22.62 27.97
N LYS A 183 -56.70 -23.76 27.46
CA LYS A 183 -56.96 -23.93 26.03
C LYS A 183 -58.09 -23.04 25.54
N VAL A 184 -59.14 -22.84 26.35
CA VAL A 184 -60.25 -21.92 26.05
C VAL A 184 -59.78 -20.47 26.10
N GLU A 185 -58.94 -20.09 27.07
CA GLU A 185 -58.32 -18.77 27.11
C GLU A 185 -57.47 -18.52 25.86
N LEU A 186 -56.62 -19.47 25.47
CA LEU A 186 -55.82 -19.37 24.25
C LEU A 186 -56.70 -19.23 23.00
N LYS A 187 -57.79 -19.99 22.90
CA LYS A 187 -58.77 -19.85 21.80
C LYS A 187 -59.39 -18.45 21.74
N ASN A 188 -59.57 -17.79 22.87
CA ASN A 188 -60.17 -16.47 22.94
C ASN A 188 -59.16 -15.34 22.70
N SER A 189 -57.92 -15.50 23.15
CA SER A 189 -56.86 -14.48 23.03
C SER A 189 -56.08 -14.57 21.72
N ASP A 190 -55.85 -15.78 21.21
CA ASP A 190 -55.16 -16.06 19.95
C ASP A 190 -55.79 -17.28 19.24
N PRO A 191 -56.94 -17.09 18.56
CA PRO A 191 -57.66 -18.17 17.88
C PRO A 191 -56.80 -18.86 16.82
N ASP A 192 -55.99 -18.12 16.07
CA ASP A 192 -55.17 -18.67 14.97
C ASP A 192 -54.11 -19.62 15.52
N LYS A 193 -53.43 -19.25 16.63
CA LYS A 193 -52.48 -20.14 17.29
C LYS A 193 -53.16 -21.37 17.89
N PHE A 194 -54.36 -21.22 18.45
CA PHE A 194 -55.14 -22.37 18.93
C PHE A 194 -55.41 -23.37 17.80
N TYR A 195 -55.89 -22.90 16.64
CA TYR A 195 -56.19 -23.79 15.51
C TYR A 195 -54.94 -24.47 14.93
N GLN A 196 -53.82 -23.73 14.80
CA GLN A 196 -52.53 -24.30 14.37
C GLN A 196 -52.01 -25.42 15.28
N LEU A 197 -52.34 -25.39 16.58
CA LEU A 197 -51.90 -26.40 17.55
C LEU A 197 -52.90 -27.56 17.71
N THR A 198 -54.08 -27.46 17.11
CA THR A 198 -55.12 -28.50 17.09
C THR A 198 -55.18 -29.33 15.81
N GLU A 199 -54.59 -28.85 14.71
CA GLU A 199 -54.38 -29.65 13.48
C GLU A 199 -53.29 -30.71 13.67
#